data_AF-A0A2Z6R2L5-F1
#
_entry.id   AF-A0A2Z6R2L5-F1
#
_cell.length_a   1.000
_cell.length_b   1.000
_cell.length_c   1.000
_cell.angle_alpha   90.00
_cell.angle_beta   90.00
_cell.angle_gamma   90.00
#
_symmetry.space_group_name_H-M   'P 1'
#
loop_
_entity.id
_entity.type
_entity.pdbx_description
1 polymer ?
#
loop_
_entity_poly.entity_id
_entity_poly.type
_entity_poly.pdbx_seq_one_letter_code
_entity_poly.pdbx_strand_id
1 'polypeptide(L)'
;MSKNIELNATGISNEWVNWIEEAITKNYFKYYEFKHFSNIQELGSGGFGKVYRANWKNSDKYFALKSFFNLNNVTVKEIVNEREVDFHENIIRFCGITTSDQEIQNDSPKKYLLVMEYADGGTLREYLKEHFDNLTWDKKLTLAFQLAHAVSCLHDEGIVHRDLHSNNVLVHQDTIKLADFGLSKRIEESSNLHSKLFGVIPYIDPKLFIKRRNNNNQRQLYSLNEKSDIYSIGILMWEISSGEPPFCNEPYDVSLAMEILQGLRESPVPNTPEDYVKIYTDCWDGEPDNRPTINQVITELKAIIANYSSTSIQMSNKQLINGSTIEISKDISDNSLHGELSQVMNNLDKMNTNEIMESISPNNQITNKTIENNLAILADEIIRDILYSPGHKYLYPRH
;
A
#
# COMPACT_ATOMS: atom_id res chain seq x y z
N MET A 1 8.21 50.06 20.90
CA MET A 1 9.12 49.37 19.96
C MET A 1 8.93 47.87 20.18
N SER A 2 8.02 47.27 19.42
CA SER A 2 7.76 45.84 19.47
C SER A 2 8.57 45.20 18.34
N LYS A 3 9.60 44.41 18.69
CA LYS A 3 10.29 43.57 17.73
C LYS A 3 9.48 42.29 17.56
N ASN A 4 8.83 42.15 16.41
CA ASN A 4 8.33 40.86 15.93
C ASN A 4 9.53 39.92 15.76
N ILE A 5 9.46 38.75 16.38
CA ILE A 5 10.32 37.63 16.08
C ILE A 5 9.62 36.87 14.96
N GLU A 6 10.09 37.06 13.73
CA GLU A 6 9.79 36.14 12.63
C GLU A 6 10.42 34.79 12.96
N LEU A 7 9.58 33.79 13.19
CA LEU A 7 9.98 32.39 13.27
C LEU A 7 10.33 31.90 11.87
N ASN A 8 11.62 31.72 11.61
CA ASN A 8 12.16 31.09 10.41
C ASN A 8 11.61 29.66 10.25
N ALA A 9 10.61 29.49 9.38
CA ALA A 9 10.10 28.19 8.94
C ALA A 9 10.67 27.73 7.57
N THR A 10 11.76 28.34 7.09
CA THR A 10 12.23 28.21 5.70
C THR A 10 13.39 27.24 5.48
N GLY A 11 13.98 26.65 6.54
CA GLY A 11 15.18 25.82 6.43
C GLY A 11 14.96 24.38 5.93
N ILE A 12 13.93 23.69 6.44
CA ILE A 12 13.72 22.24 6.22
C ILE A 12 13.10 21.95 4.85
N SER A 13 12.33 22.89 4.30
CA SER A 13 11.72 22.77 2.97
C SER A 13 12.76 22.73 1.85
N ASN A 14 13.93 23.34 2.04
CA ASN A 14 14.90 23.50 0.96
C ASN A 14 15.77 22.27 0.72
N GLU A 15 16.05 21.46 1.76
CA GLU A 15 16.92 20.28 1.63
C GLU A 15 16.30 19.21 0.72
N TRP A 16 15.04 18.85 0.94
CA TRP A 16 14.33 17.84 0.14
C TRP A 16 14.11 18.29 -1.31
N VAL A 17 13.82 19.57 -1.50
CA VAL A 17 13.73 20.19 -2.83
C VAL A 17 15.07 20.09 -3.55
N ASN A 18 16.17 20.44 -2.88
CA ASN A 18 17.52 20.34 -3.46
C ASN A 18 17.87 18.89 -3.82
N TRP A 19 17.50 17.92 -2.99
CA TRP A 19 17.73 16.50 -3.28
C TRP A 19 16.99 16.03 -4.54
N ILE A 20 15.71 16.40 -4.70
CA ILE A 20 14.94 16.05 -5.91
C ILE A 20 15.55 16.71 -7.15
N GLU A 21 15.91 18.00 -7.07
CA GLU A 21 16.53 18.73 -8.18
C GLU A 21 17.90 18.15 -8.56
N GLU A 22 18.71 17.74 -7.57
CA GLU A 22 19.98 17.05 -7.80
C GLU A 22 19.74 15.68 -8.47
N ALA A 23 18.74 14.92 -8.02
CA ALA A 23 18.39 13.64 -8.61
C ALA A 23 17.89 13.77 -10.06
N ILE A 24 17.15 14.84 -10.38
CA ILE A 24 16.76 15.18 -11.75
C ILE A 24 18.00 15.56 -12.57
N THR A 25 18.86 16.43 -12.04
CA THR A 25 20.07 16.91 -12.73
C THR A 25 21.05 15.78 -13.05
N LYS A 26 21.17 14.81 -12.15
CA LYS A 26 21.98 13.60 -12.33
C LYS A 26 21.30 12.52 -13.18
N ASN A 27 20.11 12.78 -13.72
CA ASN A 27 19.30 11.83 -14.50
C ASN A 27 18.90 10.55 -13.74
N TYR A 28 18.86 10.57 -12.40
CA TYR A 28 18.27 9.47 -11.64
C TYR A 28 16.76 9.41 -11.88
N PHE A 29 16.10 10.57 -11.98
CA PHE A 29 14.71 10.66 -12.34
C PHE A 29 14.55 11.34 -13.70
N LYS A 30 13.77 10.72 -14.58
CA LYS A 30 13.36 11.38 -15.82
C LYS A 30 12.41 12.53 -15.47
N TYR A 31 12.75 13.74 -15.90
CA TYR A 31 11.88 14.89 -15.77
C TYR A 31 10.89 14.99 -16.93
N TYR A 32 9.63 15.24 -16.62
CA TYR A 32 8.56 15.51 -17.57
C TYR A 32 8.16 16.98 -17.46
N GLU A 33 8.17 17.71 -18.57
CA GLU A 33 7.71 19.11 -18.57
C GLU A 33 6.19 19.15 -18.39
N PHE A 34 5.72 19.79 -17.31
CA PHE A 34 4.31 19.76 -16.92
C PHE A 34 3.36 20.30 -17.99
N LYS A 35 3.79 21.27 -18.79
CA LYS A 35 3.03 21.87 -19.91
C LYS A 35 2.58 20.85 -20.97
N HIS A 36 3.17 19.67 -21.00
CA HIS A 36 2.80 18.59 -21.92
C HIS A 36 1.73 17.65 -21.35
N PHE A 37 1.32 17.82 -20.09
CA PHE A 37 0.15 17.16 -19.54
C PHE A 37 -1.11 17.97 -19.83
N SER A 38 -2.16 17.28 -20.25
CA SER A 38 -3.48 17.87 -20.53
C SER A 38 -4.59 16.94 -20.03
N ASN A 39 -5.84 17.40 -20.03
CA ASN A 39 -7.01 16.64 -19.56
C ASN A 39 -6.80 16.04 -18.15
N ILE A 40 -6.25 16.83 -17.24
CA ILE A 40 -5.93 16.39 -15.88
C ILE A 40 -7.23 16.18 -15.10
N GLN A 41 -7.46 14.96 -14.61
CA GLN A 41 -8.64 14.58 -13.86
C GLN A 41 -8.25 13.87 -12.57
N GLU A 42 -8.81 14.28 -11.44
CA GLU A 42 -8.57 13.63 -10.15
C GLU A 42 -9.17 12.22 -10.17
N LEU A 43 -8.34 11.22 -9.86
CA LEU A 43 -8.75 9.81 -9.72
C LEU A 43 -9.11 9.49 -8.27
N GLY A 44 -8.38 10.08 -7.31
CA GLY A 44 -8.63 9.83 -5.90
C GLY A 44 -7.68 10.60 -4.99
N SER A 45 -7.97 10.55 -3.69
CA SER A 45 -7.17 11.17 -2.64
C SER A 45 -6.90 10.14 -1.55
N GLY A 46 -5.62 9.87 -1.30
CA GLY A 46 -5.16 9.07 -0.18
C GLY A 46 -4.66 9.97 0.96
N GLY A 47 -4.08 9.36 1.99
CA GLY A 47 -3.55 10.14 3.12
C GLY A 47 -2.17 10.77 2.88
N PHE A 48 -1.53 10.52 1.74
CA PHE A 48 -0.25 11.14 1.35
C PHE A 48 -0.42 12.24 0.29
N GLY A 49 -1.52 12.21 -0.45
CA GLY A 49 -1.88 13.22 -1.45
C GLY A 49 -2.91 12.72 -2.44
N LYS A 50 -2.96 13.35 -3.61
CA LYS A 50 -3.96 13.08 -4.65
C LYS A 50 -3.34 12.49 -5.89
N VAL A 51 -4.06 11.59 -6.54
CA VAL A 51 -3.68 10.99 -7.82
C VAL A 51 -4.56 11.55 -8.93
N TYR A 52 -3.95 11.92 -10.05
CA TYR A 52 -4.64 12.43 -11.22
C TYR A 52 -4.30 11.60 -12.46
N ARG A 53 -5.26 11.42 -13.37
CA ARG A 53 -4.99 10.96 -14.74
C ARG A 53 -4.66 12.17 -15.60
N ALA A 54 -3.67 12.05 -16.47
CA ALA A 54 -3.33 13.07 -17.46
C ALA A 54 -2.94 12.48 -18.81
N ASN A 55 -3.34 13.13 -19.90
CA ASN A 55 -2.84 12.85 -21.26
C ASN A 55 -1.43 13.40 -21.42
N TRP A 56 -0.53 12.62 -22.02
CA TRP A 56 0.83 13.06 -22.31
C TRP A 56 1.02 13.42 -23.77
N LYS A 57 1.38 14.68 -24.01
CA LYS A 57 1.43 15.27 -25.37
C LYS A 57 0.07 15.09 -26.05
N ASN A 58 -0.09 15.57 -27.28
CA ASN A 58 -1.34 15.35 -28.04
C ASN A 58 -1.43 13.88 -28.53
N SER A 59 -1.28 12.91 -27.62
CA SER A 59 -1.29 11.47 -27.88
C SER A 59 -2.30 10.77 -26.99
N ASP A 60 -2.63 9.53 -27.34
CA ASP A 60 -3.53 8.66 -26.57
C ASP A 60 -2.85 8.02 -25.35
N LYS A 61 -1.65 8.48 -24.99
CA LYS A 61 -0.90 7.98 -23.85
C LYS A 61 -1.33 8.69 -22.57
N TYR A 62 -1.71 7.91 -21.56
CA TYR A 62 -2.05 8.39 -20.22
C TYR A 62 -0.92 8.13 -19.22
N PHE A 63 -0.83 8.98 -18.20
CA PHE A 63 -0.05 8.75 -16.98
C PHE A 63 -0.89 9.05 -15.75
N ALA A 64 -0.52 8.43 -14.63
CA ALA A 64 -0.97 8.82 -13.31
C ALA A 64 0.02 9.84 -12.72
N LEU A 65 -0.48 10.93 -12.17
CA LEU A 65 0.28 11.97 -11.50
C LEU A 65 -0.03 11.92 -10.00
N LYS A 66 0.90 11.47 -9.16
CA LYS A 66 0.73 11.43 -7.70
C LYS A 66 1.31 12.71 -7.10
N SER A 67 0.47 13.48 -6.42
CA SER A 67 0.86 14.67 -5.66
C SER A 67 1.04 14.32 -4.19
N PHE A 68 1.76 15.18 -3.46
CA PHE A 68 1.95 15.07 -2.02
C PHE A 68 1.33 16.28 -1.31
N PHE A 69 0.69 16.07 -0.16
CA PHE A 69 0.16 17.20 0.62
C PHE A 69 1.26 18.07 1.21
N ASN A 70 2.35 17.44 1.67
CA ASN A 70 3.51 18.11 2.25
C ASN A 70 4.78 17.40 1.80
N LEU A 71 5.79 18.14 1.32
CA LEU A 71 7.10 17.57 1.03
C LEU A 71 7.92 17.48 2.33
N ASN A 72 8.20 16.27 2.78
CA ASN A 72 8.98 15.96 3.97
C ASN A 72 9.78 14.65 3.77
N ASN A 73 10.54 14.24 4.79
CA ASN A 73 11.31 13.00 4.77
C ASN A 73 10.45 11.76 4.44
N VAL A 74 9.20 11.68 4.94
CA VAL A 74 8.30 10.55 4.65
C VAL A 74 7.99 10.48 3.16
N THR A 75 7.66 11.61 2.54
CA THR A 75 7.38 11.65 1.10
C THR A 75 8.61 11.41 0.25
N VAL A 76 9.80 11.88 0.66
CA VAL A 76 11.05 11.59 -0.08
C VAL A 76 11.36 10.10 -0.02
N LYS A 77 11.18 9.45 1.14
CA LYS A 77 11.30 8.00 1.27
C LYS A 77 10.32 7.26 0.38
N GLU A 78 9.09 7.74 0.26
CA GLU A 78 8.12 7.19 -0.67
C GLU A 78 8.59 7.31 -2.13
N ILE A 79 9.13 8.45 -2.55
CA ILE A 79 9.72 8.62 -3.91
C ILE A 79 10.84 7.60 -4.16
N VAL A 80 11.71 7.39 -3.16
CA VAL A 80 12.80 6.40 -3.24
C VAL A 80 12.21 5.00 -3.37
N ASN A 81 11.30 4.60 -2.47
CA ASN A 81 10.66 3.29 -2.47
C ASN A 81 9.97 2.99 -3.81
N GLU A 82 9.17 3.91 -4.33
CA GLU A 82 8.46 3.78 -5.60
C GLU A 82 9.42 3.55 -6.77
N ARG A 83 10.64 4.10 -6.72
CA ARG A 83 11.67 3.83 -7.72
C ARG A 83 12.37 2.49 -7.49
N GLU A 84 12.64 2.11 -6.24
CA GLU A 84 13.36 0.86 -5.95
C GLU A 84 12.58 -0.38 -6.36
N VAL A 85 11.26 -0.34 -6.27
CA VAL A 85 10.37 -1.49 -6.53
C VAL A 85 9.97 -1.66 -8.00
N ASP A 86 10.42 -0.76 -8.88
CA ASP A 86 10.11 -0.78 -10.31
C ASP A 86 10.95 -1.83 -11.09
N PHE A 87 10.81 -3.10 -10.71
CA PHE A 87 11.56 -4.22 -11.29
C PHE A 87 10.69 -5.39 -11.78
N HIS A 88 9.36 -5.34 -11.59
CA HIS A 88 8.45 -6.43 -11.96
C HIS A 88 7.25 -5.94 -12.77
N GLU A 89 6.78 -6.74 -13.74
CA GLU A 89 5.69 -6.35 -14.65
C GLU A 89 4.36 -6.12 -13.93
N ASN A 90 4.12 -6.83 -12.82
CA ASN A 90 2.94 -6.67 -11.97
C ASN A 90 3.12 -5.63 -10.85
N ILE A 91 4.12 -4.75 -10.94
CA ILE A 91 4.27 -3.58 -10.08
C ILE A 91 4.02 -2.33 -10.94
N ILE A 92 3.38 -1.31 -10.36
CA ILE A 92 3.12 -0.04 -11.05
C ILE A 92 4.45 0.66 -11.36
N ARG A 93 4.67 1.00 -12.63
CA ARG A 93 5.96 1.56 -13.03
C ARG A 93 6.12 3.02 -12.62
N PHE A 94 7.21 3.33 -11.94
CA PHE A 94 7.68 4.70 -11.73
C PHE A 94 8.29 5.26 -13.02
N CYS A 95 7.65 6.24 -13.64
CA CYS A 95 8.10 6.78 -14.92
C CYS A 95 9.00 8.01 -14.80
N GLY A 96 8.91 8.77 -13.70
CA GLY A 96 9.70 9.97 -13.46
C GLY A 96 9.03 11.00 -12.55
N ILE A 97 9.47 12.27 -12.66
CA ILE A 97 8.97 13.39 -11.87
C ILE A 97 8.54 14.54 -12.78
N THR A 98 7.52 15.27 -12.38
CA THR A 98 7.13 16.56 -12.98
C THR A 98 6.92 17.59 -11.88
N THR A 99 6.96 18.88 -12.23
CA THR A 99 6.63 19.96 -11.31
C THR A 99 5.50 20.80 -11.85
N SER A 100 4.46 21.00 -11.05
CA SER A 100 3.34 21.86 -11.42
C SER A 100 3.58 23.27 -10.89
N ASP A 101 3.58 24.24 -11.80
CA ASP A 101 3.65 25.67 -11.50
C ASP A 101 2.25 26.27 -11.29
N GLN A 102 1.21 25.44 -11.04
CA GLN A 102 -0.15 25.96 -10.85
C GLN A 102 -0.18 27.00 -9.72
N GLU A 103 -0.27 28.26 -10.15
CA GLU A 103 -0.55 29.47 -9.38
C GLU A 103 -1.84 29.29 -8.57
N ILE A 104 -1.75 28.66 -7.41
CA ILE A 104 -2.74 28.84 -6.35
C ILE A 104 -2.08 29.76 -5.33
N GLN A 105 -2.12 31.05 -5.67
CA GLN A 105 -1.61 32.20 -4.91
C GLN A 105 -0.07 32.34 -4.87
N ASN A 106 0.37 33.59 -5.04
CA ASN A 106 1.72 34.08 -5.34
C ASN A 106 2.84 33.78 -4.33
N ASP A 107 2.71 32.74 -3.51
CA ASP A 107 3.72 32.32 -2.53
C ASP A 107 3.75 30.79 -2.30
N SER A 108 3.09 30.00 -3.15
CA SER A 108 3.12 28.54 -3.00
C SER A 108 4.39 27.93 -3.60
N PRO A 109 5.09 27.04 -2.85
CA PRO A 109 6.30 26.39 -3.35
C PRO A 109 6.00 25.45 -4.52
N LYS A 110 7.00 25.29 -5.40
CA LYS A 110 7.02 24.33 -6.51
C LYS A 110 6.51 22.97 -6.04
N LYS A 111 5.42 22.48 -6.64
CA LYS A 111 4.81 21.17 -6.26
C LYS A 111 5.40 20.08 -7.13
N TYR A 112 6.08 19.12 -6.51
CA TYR A 112 6.58 17.91 -7.15
C TYR A 112 5.47 16.86 -7.23
N LEU A 113 5.39 16.19 -8.38
CA LEU A 113 4.49 15.07 -8.62
C LEU A 113 5.27 13.89 -9.19
N LEU A 114 4.92 12.69 -8.76
CA LEU A 114 5.39 11.46 -9.42
C LEU A 114 4.61 11.23 -10.70
N VAL A 115 5.32 10.89 -11.76
CA VAL A 115 4.77 10.43 -13.03
C VAL A 115 4.85 8.90 -13.01
N MET A 116 3.70 8.24 -13.07
CA MET A 116 3.57 6.79 -12.93
C MET A 116 2.78 6.21 -14.11
N GLU A 117 2.95 4.91 -14.36
CA GLU A 117 2.07 4.16 -15.27
C GLU A 117 0.61 4.37 -14.88
N TYR A 118 -0.26 4.50 -15.88
CA TYR A 118 -1.70 4.59 -15.67
C TYR A 118 -2.33 3.21 -15.86
N ALA A 119 -2.94 2.69 -14.81
CA ALA A 119 -3.74 1.46 -14.85
C ALA A 119 -5.19 1.79 -15.25
N ASP A 120 -5.61 1.31 -16.42
CA ASP A 120 -6.88 1.65 -17.06
C ASP A 120 -8.11 0.93 -16.48
N GLY A 121 -7.91 -0.17 -15.75
CA GLY A 121 -8.94 -0.92 -15.04
C GLY A 121 -9.21 -0.41 -13.62
N GLY A 122 -8.57 0.68 -13.19
CA GLY A 122 -8.74 1.24 -11.84
C GLY A 122 -8.17 0.35 -10.74
N THR A 123 -8.71 0.49 -9.53
CA THR A 123 -8.37 -0.39 -8.40
C THR A 123 -8.98 -1.77 -8.56
N LEU A 124 -8.42 -2.80 -7.92
CA LEU A 124 -8.99 -4.14 -7.89
C LEU A 124 -10.41 -4.12 -7.32
N ARG A 125 -10.67 -3.28 -6.31
CA ARG A 125 -12.00 -3.02 -5.75
C ARG A 125 -13.01 -2.63 -6.83
N GLU A 126 -12.67 -1.62 -7.63
CA GLU A 126 -13.53 -1.08 -8.69
C GLU A 126 -13.66 -2.09 -9.83
N TYR A 127 -12.54 -2.70 -10.24
CA TYR A 127 -12.51 -3.70 -11.29
C TYR A 127 -13.41 -4.90 -10.98
N LEU A 128 -13.33 -5.44 -9.76
CA LEU A 128 -14.21 -6.53 -9.34
C LEU A 128 -15.67 -6.07 -9.37
N LYS A 129 -16.00 -4.93 -8.77
CA LYS A 129 -17.36 -4.39 -8.79
C LYS A 129 -17.95 -4.25 -10.20
N GLU A 130 -17.15 -3.86 -11.19
CA GLU A 130 -17.63 -3.62 -12.56
C GLU A 130 -17.61 -4.86 -13.46
N HIS A 131 -16.70 -5.80 -13.22
CA HIS A 131 -16.44 -6.91 -14.13
C HIS A 131 -16.70 -8.31 -13.56
N PHE A 132 -17.08 -8.43 -12.28
CA PHE A 132 -17.19 -9.73 -11.60
C PHE A 132 -18.06 -10.76 -12.32
N ASP A 133 -19.21 -10.35 -12.84
CA ASP A 133 -20.14 -11.25 -13.55
C ASP A 133 -19.52 -11.90 -14.81
N ASN A 134 -18.47 -11.27 -15.37
CA ASN A 134 -17.75 -11.76 -16.53
C ASN A 134 -16.41 -12.45 -16.17
N LEU A 135 -16.04 -12.51 -14.88
CA LEU A 135 -14.79 -13.12 -14.43
C LEU A 135 -14.94 -14.63 -14.25
N THR A 136 -14.45 -15.37 -15.24
CA THR A 136 -14.22 -16.82 -15.15
C THR A 136 -13.18 -17.17 -14.08
N TRP A 137 -13.21 -18.40 -13.57
CA TRP A 137 -12.21 -18.89 -12.62
C TRP A 137 -10.78 -18.85 -13.14
N ASP A 138 -10.55 -19.08 -14.44
CA ASP A 138 -9.23 -18.93 -15.06
C ASP A 138 -8.66 -17.51 -14.88
N LYS A 139 -9.50 -16.49 -15.10
CA LYS A 139 -9.13 -15.08 -14.86
C LYS A 139 -8.89 -14.81 -13.36
N LYS A 140 -9.77 -15.28 -12.48
CA LYS A 140 -9.61 -15.12 -11.02
C LYS A 140 -8.31 -15.73 -10.51
N LEU A 141 -7.98 -16.94 -10.96
CA LEU A 141 -6.71 -17.62 -10.64
C LEU A 141 -5.51 -16.87 -11.20
N THR A 142 -5.62 -16.29 -12.39
CA THR A 142 -4.56 -15.46 -12.99
C THR A 142 -4.31 -14.20 -12.16
N LEU A 143 -5.36 -13.50 -11.73
CA LEU A 143 -5.23 -12.33 -10.86
C LEU A 143 -4.58 -12.69 -9.52
N ALA A 144 -5.04 -13.77 -8.88
CA ALA A 144 -4.46 -14.24 -7.62
C ALA A 144 -2.99 -14.66 -7.76
N PHE A 145 -2.64 -15.32 -8.87
CA PHE A 145 -1.27 -15.71 -9.18
C PHE A 145 -0.36 -14.50 -9.39
N GLN A 146 -0.79 -13.52 -10.19
CA GLN A 146 -0.03 -12.29 -10.43
C GLN A 146 0.19 -11.49 -9.14
N LEU A 147 -0.84 -11.40 -8.28
CA LEU A 147 -0.73 -10.77 -6.97
C LEU A 147 0.31 -11.49 -6.10
N ALA A 148 0.22 -12.81 -5.96
CA ALA A 148 1.16 -13.58 -5.15
C ALA A 148 2.59 -13.49 -5.69
N HIS A 149 2.75 -13.53 -7.02
CA HIS A 149 4.05 -13.40 -7.69
C HIS A 149 4.67 -12.02 -7.46
N ALA A 150 3.89 -10.94 -7.63
CA ALA A 150 4.36 -9.58 -7.37
C ALA A 150 4.87 -9.42 -5.94
N VAL A 151 4.14 -9.95 -4.95
CA VAL A 151 4.55 -9.91 -3.54
C VAL A 151 5.78 -10.79 -3.28
N SER A 152 5.89 -11.95 -3.93
CA SER A 152 7.10 -12.77 -3.83
C SER A 152 8.34 -12.02 -4.30
N CYS A 153 8.24 -11.31 -5.42
CA CYS A 153 9.37 -10.52 -5.91
C CYS A 153 9.76 -9.39 -4.95
N LEU A 154 8.81 -8.80 -4.21
CA LEU A 154 9.14 -7.86 -3.14
C LEU A 154 9.87 -8.55 -1.98
N HIS A 155 9.36 -9.71 -1.53
CA HIS A 155 9.94 -10.46 -0.41
C HIS A 155 11.36 -10.96 -0.75
N ASP A 156 11.60 -11.38 -2.00
CA ASP A 156 12.93 -11.79 -2.47
C ASP A 156 13.97 -10.65 -2.41
N GLU A 157 13.52 -9.40 -2.57
CA GLU A 157 14.34 -8.18 -2.39
C GLU A 157 14.37 -7.69 -0.92
N GLY A 158 13.78 -8.46 0.01
CA GLY A 158 13.72 -8.12 1.43
C GLY A 158 12.81 -6.93 1.75
N ILE A 159 11.81 -6.67 0.90
CA ILE A 159 10.84 -5.58 1.02
C ILE A 159 9.50 -6.14 1.47
N VAL A 160 8.94 -5.59 2.56
CA VAL A 160 7.57 -5.91 3.02
C VAL A 160 6.66 -4.75 2.63
N HIS A 161 5.52 -5.06 2.00
CA HIS A 161 4.59 -4.04 1.50
C HIS A 161 3.87 -3.32 2.64
N ARG A 162 3.34 -4.07 3.63
CA ARG A 162 2.69 -3.62 4.87
C ARG A 162 1.33 -2.92 4.74
N ASP A 163 0.91 -2.58 3.53
CA ASP A 163 -0.38 -1.93 3.23
C ASP A 163 -1.11 -2.57 2.05
N LEU A 164 -1.13 -3.91 1.99
CA LEU A 164 -1.81 -4.64 0.92
C LEU A 164 -3.32 -4.61 1.14
N HIS A 165 -4.05 -3.98 0.24
CA HIS A 165 -5.51 -4.00 0.18
C HIS A 165 -5.99 -3.69 -1.24
N SER A 166 -7.28 -3.92 -1.50
CA SER A 166 -7.88 -3.84 -2.84
C SER A 166 -7.74 -2.50 -3.57
N ASN A 167 -7.43 -1.41 -2.85
CA ASN A 167 -7.25 -0.08 -3.43
C ASN A 167 -5.78 0.21 -3.77
N ASN A 168 -4.84 -0.57 -3.23
CA ASN A 168 -3.41 -0.53 -3.56
C ASN A 168 -3.03 -1.61 -4.60
N VAL A 169 -3.98 -2.44 -5.00
CA VAL A 169 -3.85 -3.35 -6.14
C VAL A 169 -4.63 -2.71 -7.29
N LEU A 170 -3.97 -2.41 -8.40
CA LEU A 170 -4.58 -1.85 -9.60
C LEU A 170 -4.70 -2.91 -10.69
N VAL A 171 -5.53 -2.64 -11.70
CA VAL A 171 -5.67 -3.50 -12.88
C VAL A 171 -5.35 -2.71 -14.14
N HIS A 172 -4.43 -3.24 -14.95
CA HIS A 172 -4.13 -2.70 -16.28
C HIS A 172 -4.28 -3.82 -17.31
N GLN A 173 -5.16 -3.65 -18.30
CA GLN A 173 -5.37 -4.64 -19.37
C GLN A 173 -5.59 -6.07 -18.83
N ASP A 174 -6.51 -6.23 -17.86
CA ASP A 174 -6.79 -7.51 -17.16
C ASP A 174 -5.59 -8.11 -16.38
N THR A 175 -4.54 -7.33 -16.11
CA THR A 175 -3.38 -7.75 -15.31
C THR A 175 -3.22 -6.93 -14.04
N ILE A 176 -2.75 -7.57 -12.96
CA ILE A 176 -2.48 -6.89 -11.68
C ILE A 176 -1.28 -5.95 -11.80
N LYS A 177 -1.41 -4.79 -11.16
CA LYS A 177 -0.35 -3.80 -10.91
C LYS A 177 -0.37 -3.41 -9.43
N LEU A 178 0.55 -3.93 -8.65
CA LEU A 178 0.71 -3.57 -7.25
C LEU A 178 1.25 -2.13 -7.12
N ALA A 179 0.68 -1.34 -6.24
CA ALA A 179 0.94 0.10 -6.11
C ALA A 179 0.96 0.56 -4.65
N ASP A 180 1.38 1.82 -4.45
CA ASP A 180 1.43 2.54 -3.18
C ASP A 180 2.43 1.97 -2.16
N PHE A 181 3.70 2.25 -2.41
CA PHE A 181 4.82 1.75 -1.60
C PHE A 181 5.26 2.71 -0.49
N GLY A 182 4.41 3.70 -0.16
CA GLY A 182 4.71 4.72 0.86
C GLY A 182 4.86 4.18 2.27
N LEU A 183 4.32 2.98 2.55
CA LEU A 183 4.49 2.27 3.82
C LEU A 183 5.44 1.07 3.74
N SER A 184 5.94 0.76 2.54
CA SER A 184 6.86 -0.35 2.33
C SER A 184 8.22 -0.07 2.94
N LYS A 185 8.86 -1.12 3.46
CA LYS A 185 10.15 -1.01 4.16
C LYS A 185 10.98 -2.26 3.95
N ARG A 186 12.30 -2.08 3.97
CA ARG A 186 13.24 -3.19 4.16
C ARG A 186 13.03 -3.83 5.53
N ILE A 187 13.19 -5.15 5.61
CA ILE A 187 12.93 -5.94 6.82
C ILE A 187 13.72 -5.42 8.04
N GLU A 188 14.89 -4.83 7.84
CA GLU A 188 15.78 -4.32 8.89
C GLU A 188 15.31 -2.99 9.53
N GLU A 189 14.31 -2.32 8.94
CA GLU A 189 13.82 -1.04 9.44
C GLU A 189 12.70 -1.18 10.50
N SER A 190 12.96 -0.70 11.72
CA SER A 190 11.95 -0.57 12.77
C SER A 190 10.84 0.47 12.41
N SER A 191 9.61 0.27 12.90
CA SER A 191 8.48 1.16 12.59
C SER A 191 7.51 1.38 13.76
N ASN A 192 7.02 2.62 13.88
CA ASN A 192 5.82 3.00 14.64
C ASN A 192 4.71 3.39 13.63
N LEU A 193 3.78 2.49 13.31
CA LEU A 193 2.58 2.82 12.52
C LEU A 193 1.39 3.01 13.47
N HIS A 194 0.74 4.17 13.42
CA HIS A 194 -0.42 4.43 14.29
C HIS A 194 -1.60 5.20 13.66
N SER A 195 -1.55 5.64 12.40
CA SER A 195 -2.48 6.70 11.94
C SER A 195 -3.49 6.38 10.82
N LYS A 196 -3.63 5.14 10.33
CA LYS A 196 -4.60 4.84 9.23
C LYS A 196 -5.34 3.49 9.30
N LEU A 197 -5.59 2.97 10.50
CA LEU A 197 -6.15 1.61 10.66
C LEU A 197 -7.59 1.47 10.12
N PHE A 198 -8.43 2.50 10.25
CA PHE A 198 -9.89 2.36 10.08
C PHE A 198 -10.38 2.12 8.64
N GLY A 199 -9.61 2.42 7.61
CA GLY A 199 -10.06 2.24 6.22
C GLY A 199 -9.81 0.84 5.65
N VAL A 200 -8.97 0.04 6.31
CA VAL A 200 -8.43 -1.21 5.75
C VAL A 200 -8.34 -2.32 6.80
N ILE A 201 -9.10 -2.21 7.90
CA ILE A 201 -9.07 -3.12 9.05
C ILE A 201 -9.05 -4.61 8.64
N PRO A 202 -9.89 -5.08 7.71
CA PRO A 202 -9.91 -6.51 7.36
C PRO A 202 -8.60 -7.06 6.82
N TYR A 203 -7.80 -6.23 6.15
CA TYR A 203 -6.51 -6.62 5.55
C TYR A 203 -5.37 -6.62 6.56
N ILE A 204 -5.55 -5.97 7.71
CA ILE A 204 -4.47 -5.78 8.67
C ILE A 204 -4.27 -7.06 9.48
N ASP A 205 -3.00 -7.49 9.59
CA ASP A 205 -2.62 -8.62 10.42
C ASP A 205 -3.15 -8.43 11.86
N PRO A 206 -4.01 -9.33 12.36
CA PRO A 206 -4.66 -9.16 13.66
C PRO A 206 -3.66 -9.06 14.81
N LYS A 207 -2.46 -9.65 14.68
CA LYS A 207 -1.39 -9.53 15.69
C LYS A 207 -0.98 -8.07 15.93
N LEU A 208 -1.17 -7.17 14.97
CA LEU A 208 -0.92 -5.74 15.13
C LEU A 208 -1.80 -5.10 16.22
N PHE A 209 -3.00 -5.63 16.45
CA PHE A 209 -3.92 -5.11 17.48
C PHE A 209 -3.55 -5.55 18.90
N ILE A 210 -2.62 -6.51 19.06
CA ILE A 210 -2.21 -6.98 20.38
C ILE A 210 -1.32 -5.94 21.06
N LYS A 211 -1.81 -5.42 22.19
CA LYS A 211 -1.01 -4.61 23.11
C LYS A 211 -0.20 -5.53 24.03
N ARG A 212 1.07 -5.79 23.70
CA ARG A 212 2.00 -6.42 24.67
C ARG A 212 2.72 -5.36 25.49
N ARG A 213 2.89 -5.60 26.79
CA ARG A 213 3.84 -4.88 27.64
C ARG A 213 4.99 -5.83 27.94
N ASN A 214 6.23 -5.37 27.76
CA ASN A 214 7.40 -6.12 28.20
C ASN A 214 7.55 -6.03 29.73
N ASN A 215 8.50 -6.78 30.29
CA ASN A 215 8.77 -6.83 31.73
C ASN A 215 9.14 -5.46 32.33
N ASN A 216 9.48 -4.46 31.50
CA ASN A 216 9.78 -3.09 31.89
C ASN A 216 8.59 -2.15 31.70
N ASN A 217 7.36 -2.68 31.55
CA ASN A 217 6.12 -1.95 31.25
C ASN A 217 6.13 -1.15 29.94
N GLN A 218 7.11 -1.36 29.06
CA GLN A 218 7.14 -0.72 27.74
C GLN A 218 6.25 -1.51 26.77
N ARG A 219 5.58 -0.80 25.86
CA ARG A 219 4.80 -1.46 24.82
C ARG A 219 5.73 -2.22 23.88
N GLN A 220 5.55 -3.53 23.77
CA GLN A 220 6.15 -4.33 22.72
C GLN A 220 5.15 -4.36 21.57
N LEU A 221 5.48 -3.65 20.49
CA LEU A 221 4.67 -3.67 19.27
C LEU A 221 5.05 -4.89 18.42
N TYR A 222 4.04 -5.56 17.88
CA TYR A 222 4.24 -6.48 16.78
C TYR A 222 4.75 -5.68 15.57
N SER A 223 5.85 -6.11 14.97
CA SER A 223 6.36 -5.51 13.74
C SER A 223 5.76 -6.27 12.57
N LEU A 224 5.10 -5.55 11.66
CA LEU A 224 4.64 -6.10 10.39
C LEU A 224 5.83 -6.68 9.62
N ASN A 225 5.65 -7.89 9.11
CA ASN A 225 6.66 -8.65 8.38
C ASN A 225 6.02 -9.35 7.17
N GLU A 226 6.78 -10.19 6.47
CA GLU A 226 6.28 -10.92 5.30
C GLU A 226 4.98 -11.70 5.59
N LYS A 227 4.85 -12.31 6.77
CA LYS A 227 3.63 -13.04 7.17
C LYS A 227 2.41 -12.12 7.30
N SER A 228 2.61 -10.83 7.56
CA SER A 228 1.53 -9.83 7.55
C SER A 228 1.05 -9.53 6.12
N ASP A 229 1.95 -9.51 5.14
CA ASP A 229 1.57 -9.44 3.73
C ASP A 229 0.81 -10.72 3.31
N ILE A 230 1.23 -11.90 3.78
CA ILE A 230 0.51 -13.16 3.51
C ILE A 230 -0.93 -13.11 4.05
N TYR A 231 -1.14 -12.57 5.25
CA TYR A 231 -2.49 -12.39 5.79
C TYR A 231 -3.35 -11.52 4.86
N SER A 232 -2.79 -10.40 4.41
CA SER A 232 -3.47 -9.48 3.50
C SER A 232 -3.80 -10.13 2.14
N ILE A 233 -2.89 -10.97 1.62
CA ILE A 233 -3.12 -11.78 0.42
C ILE A 233 -4.31 -12.72 0.61
N GLY A 234 -4.44 -13.37 1.77
CA GLY A 234 -5.60 -14.22 2.06
C GLY A 234 -6.92 -13.47 1.92
N ILE A 235 -6.99 -12.26 2.47
CA ILE A 235 -8.17 -11.39 2.37
C ILE A 235 -8.42 -10.96 0.92
N LEU A 236 -7.37 -10.57 0.19
CA LEU A 236 -7.46 -10.20 -1.23
C LEU A 236 -7.91 -11.37 -2.12
N MET A 237 -7.43 -12.59 -1.85
CA MET A 237 -7.84 -13.79 -2.57
C MET A 237 -9.30 -14.14 -2.31
N TRP A 238 -9.77 -13.98 -1.07
CA TRP A 238 -11.19 -14.10 -0.74
C TRP A 238 -12.01 -13.06 -1.50
N GLU A 239 -11.58 -11.80 -1.55
CA GLU A 239 -12.25 -10.74 -2.30
C GLU A 239 -12.30 -11.02 -3.80
N ILE A 240 -11.22 -11.53 -4.41
CA ILE A 240 -11.22 -11.96 -5.81
C ILE A 240 -12.27 -13.06 -6.05
N SER A 241 -12.47 -13.95 -5.07
CA SER A 241 -13.46 -15.02 -5.17
C SER A 241 -14.89 -14.51 -5.02
N SER A 242 -15.14 -13.55 -4.12
CA SER A 242 -16.46 -13.03 -3.77
C SER A 242 -16.94 -11.91 -4.68
N GLY A 243 -16.02 -11.08 -5.19
CA GLY A 243 -16.33 -9.84 -5.89
C GLY A 243 -16.69 -8.69 -4.95
N GLU A 244 -16.69 -8.94 -3.64
CA GLU A 244 -17.23 -8.04 -2.62
C GLU A 244 -16.15 -7.60 -1.62
N PRO A 245 -16.29 -6.40 -1.02
CA PRO A 245 -15.46 -6.01 0.11
C PRO A 245 -15.56 -6.96 1.29
N PRO A 246 -14.44 -7.30 1.96
CA PRO A 246 -14.46 -8.10 3.17
C PRO A 246 -15.24 -7.34 4.24
N PHE A 247 -16.15 -8.04 4.90
CA PHE A 247 -17.07 -7.52 5.89
C PHE A 247 -17.87 -6.32 5.39
N CYS A 248 -18.33 -6.35 4.12
CA CYS A 248 -19.05 -5.23 3.47
C CYS A 248 -20.29 -4.72 4.21
N ASN A 249 -20.88 -5.55 5.09
CA ASN A 249 -22.05 -5.19 5.91
C ASN A 249 -21.69 -4.63 7.29
N GLU A 250 -20.40 -4.58 7.64
CA GLU A 250 -19.92 -4.14 8.96
C GLU A 250 -19.16 -2.81 8.86
N PRO A 251 -19.28 -1.92 9.85
CA PRO A 251 -18.42 -0.76 9.94
C PRO A 251 -16.98 -1.17 10.23
N TYR A 252 -16.01 -0.58 9.52
CA TYR A 252 -14.59 -0.81 9.80
C TYR A 252 -14.16 0.00 11.04
N ASP A 253 -14.53 -0.48 12.22
CA ASP A 253 -14.29 0.15 13.51
C ASP A 253 -13.44 -0.73 14.45
N VAL A 254 -13.26 -0.26 15.69
CA VAL A 254 -12.52 -1.01 16.72
C VAL A 254 -13.22 -2.34 17.06
N SER A 255 -14.55 -2.40 16.95
CA SER A 255 -15.33 -3.59 17.24
C SER A 255 -14.98 -4.71 16.26
N LEU A 256 -15.00 -4.40 14.95
CA LEU A 256 -14.60 -5.35 13.91
C LEU A 256 -13.14 -5.81 14.09
N ALA A 257 -12.22 -4.89 14.40
CA ALA A 257 -10.83 -5.24 14.65
C ALA A 257 -10.67 -6.23 15.82
N MET A 258 -11.46 -6.06 16.89
CA MET A 258 -11.44 -6.96 18.04
C MET A 258 -12.06 -8.33 17.73
N GLU A 259 -13.11 -8.38 16.92
CA GLU A 259 -13.72 -9.65 16.49
C GLU A 259 -12.78 -10.43 15.57
N ILE A 260 -12.12 -9.77 14.61
CA ILE A 260 -11.10 -10.38 13.74
C ILE A 260 -9.94 -10.92 14.58
N LEU A 261 -9.48 -10.17 15.59
CA LEU A 261 -8.47 -10.63 16.55
C LEU A 261 -8.93 -11.87 17.33
N GLN A 262 -10.22 -12.00 17.62
CA GLN A 262 -10.83 -13.16 18.30
C GLN A 262 -11.11 -14.34 17.36
N GLY A 263 -10.79 -14.21 16.07
CA GLY A 263 -10.92 -15.29 15.09
C GLY A 263 -12.11 -15.15 14.15
N LEU A 264 -12.83 -14.02 14.15
CA LEU A 264 -13.82 -13.74 13.10
C LEU A 264 -13.12 -13.75 11.74
N ARG A 265 -13.68 -14.51 10.80
CA ARG A 265 -13.24 -14.60 9.41
C ARG A 265 -14.47 -14.58 8.51
N GLU A 266 -14.25 -14.20 7.27
CA GLU A 266 -15.27 -14.31 6.25
C GLU A 266 -15.63 -15.78 5.96
N SER A 267 -16.88 -16.00 5.57
CA SER A 267 -17.33 -17.34 5.19
C SER A 267 -16.80 -17.72 3.81
N PRO A 268 -16.49 -19.00 3.54
CA PRO A 268 -16.12 -19.43 2.20
C PRO A 268 -17.20 -19.10 1.17
N VAL A 269 -16.79 -18.54 0.04
CA VAL A 269 -17.71 -18.12 -1.03
C VAL A 269 -18.26 -19.36 -1.75
N PRO A 270 -19.59 -19.51 -1.90
CA PRO A 270 -20.17 -20.62 -2.64
C PRO A 270 -19.63 -20.73 -4.06
N ASN A 271 -19.44 -21.97 -4.55
CA ASN A 271 -18.90 -22.29 -5.89
C ASN A 271 -17.43 -21.87 -6.12
N THR A 272 -16.68 -21.58 -5.06
CA THR A 272 -15.23 -21.44 -5.11
C THR A 272 -14.54 -22.81 -5.05
N PRO A 273 -13.53 -23.09 -5.90
CA PRO A 273 -12.74 -24.31 -5.83
C PRO A 273 -12.19 -24.55 -4.42
N GLU A 274 -12.35 -25.77 -3.90
CA GLU A 274 -11.97 -26.12 -2.53
C GLU A 274 -10.48 -25.85 -2.26
N ASP A 275 -9.62 -26.15 -3.23
CA ASP A 275 -8.18 -25.87 -3.12
C ASP A 275 -7.90 -24.37 -3.01
N TYR A 276 -8.67 -23.52 -3.72
CA TYR A 276 -8.53 -22.06 -3.63
C TYR A 276 -9.03 -21.53 -2.28
N VAL A 277 -10.14 -22.10 -1.76
CA VAL A 277 -10.61 -21.82 -0.39
C VAL A 277 -9.51 -22.10 0.61
N LYS A 278 -8.92 -23.29 0.53
CA LYS A 278 -7.86 -23.73 1.43
C LYS A 278 -6.69 -22.74 1.43
N ILE A 279 -6.22 -22.31 0.27
CA ILE A 279 -5.08 -21.37 0.17
C ILE A 279 -5.38 -20.07 0.93
N TYR A 280 -6.50 -19.40 0.64
CA TYR A 280 -6.76 -18.12 1.29
C TYR A 280 -7.07 -18.28 2.78
N THR A 281 -7.65 -19.42 3.19
CA THR A 281 -7.89 -19.70 4.62
C THR A 281 -6.61 -19.99 5.40
N ASP A 282 -5.62 -20.63 4.77
CA ASP A 282 -4.31 -20.85 5.38
C ASP A 282 -3.53 -19.52 5.46
N CYS A 283 -3.70 -18.63 4.47
CA CYS A 283 -3.07 -17.32 4.44
C CYS A 283 -3.52 -16.40 5.58
N TRP A 284 -4.81 -16.37 5.93
CA TRP A 284 -5.36 -15.48 6.96
C TRP A 284 -5.41 -16.07 8.38
N ASP A 285 -4.62 -17.12 8.65
CA ASP A 285 -4.53 -17.73 9.98
C ASP A 285 -4.17 -16.67 11.04
N GLY A 286 -4.80 -16.77 12.21
CA GLY A 286 -4.58 -15.83 13.31
C GLY A 286 -3.15 -15.87 13.85
N GLU A 287 -2.44 -16.98 13.71
CA GLU A 287 -1.03 -17.14 14.07
C GLU A 287 -0.13 -17.00 12.82
N PRO A 288 0.74 -15.97 12.73
CA PRO A 288 1.62 -15.75 11.59
C PRO A 288 2.50 -16.95 11.22
N ASP A 289 2.91 -17.75 12.20
CA ASP A 289 3.79 -18.90 11.97
C ASP A 289 3.07 -20.06 11.28
N ASN A 290 1.73 -20.15 11.39
CA ASN A 290 0.91 -21.14 10.70
C ASN A 290 0.66 -20.78 9.23
N ARG A 291 0.81 -19.51 8.87
CA ARG A 291 0.58 -19.05 7.49
C ARG A 291 1.62 -19.64 6.54
N PRO A 292 1.26 -19.98 5.30
CA PRO A 292 2.21 -20.44 4.30
C PRO A 292 3.23 -19.35 3.96
N THR A 293 4.35 -19.73 3.36
CA THR A 293 5.23 -18.77 2.68
C THR A 293 4.62 -18.36 1.34
N ILE A 294 5.03 -17.20 0.81
CA ILE A 294 4.53 -16.75 -0.50
C ILE A 294 4.83 -17.77 -1.62
N ASN A 295 5.97 -18.44 -1.55
CA ASN A 295 6.36 -19.48 -2.49
C ASN A 295 5.46 -20.73 -2.42
N GLN A 296 4.95 -21.07 -1.22
CA GLN A 296 3.95 -22.13 -1.06
C GLN A 296 2.63 -21.74 -1.71
N VAL A 297 2.15 -20.49 -1.47
CA VAL A 297 0.93 -19.95 -2.11
C VAL A 297 1.03 -20.00 -3.63
N ILE A 298 2.16 -19.55 -4.20
CA ILE A 298 2.42 -19.59 -5.65
C ILE A 298 2.40 -21.03 -6.18
N THR A 299 3.00 -21.97 -5.44
CA THR A 299 3.06 -23.38 -5.84
C THR A 299 1.66 -24.01 -5.87
N GLU A 300 0.85 -23.74 -4.84
CA GLU A 300 -0.53 -24.23 -4.76
C GLU A 300 -1.41 -23.62 -5.86
N LEU A 301 -1.29 -22.31 -6.12
CA LEU A 301 -1.99 -21.66 -7.24
C LEU A 301 -1.62 -22.26 -8.60
N LYS A 302 -0.33 -22.51 -8.85
CA LYS A 302 0.13 -23.16 -10.08
C LYS A 302 -0.48 -24.56 -10.25
N ALA A 303 -0.61 -25.32 -9.17
CA ALA A 303 -1.24 -26.64 -9.20
C ALA A 303 -2.72 -26.56 -9.58
N ILE A 304 -3.47 -25.59 -9.02
CA ILE A 304 -4.88 -25.36 -9.39
C ILE A 304 -4.99 -24.97 -10.86
N ILE A 305 -4.17 -24.02 -11.33
CA ILE A 305 -4.19 -23.56 -12.73
C ILE A 305 -3.90 -24.72 -13.69
N ALA A 306 -2.94 -25.59 -13.38
CA ALA A 306 -2.62 -26.76 -14.19
C ALA A 306 -3.79 -27.76 -14.25
N ASN A 307 -4.47 -27.98 -13.12
CA ASN A 307 -5.65 -28.85 -13.04
C ASN A 307 -6.86 -28.26 -13.79
N TYR A 308 -7.07 -26.94 -13.68
CA TYR A 308 -8.13 -26.23 -14.38
C TYR A 308 -7.92 -26.27 -15.89
N SER A 309 -6.68 -26.03 -16.34
CA SER A 309 -6.28 -26.15 -17.74
C SER A 309 -6.46 -27.57 -18.27
N SER A 310 -6.10 -28.58 -17.47
CA SER A 310 -6.28 -29.99 -17.87
C SER A 310 -7.76 -30.39 -17.95
N THR A 311 -8.59 -29.85 -17.06
CA THR A 311 -10.02 -30.13 -16.98
C THR A 311 -10.81 -29.38 -18.06
N SER A 312 -10.43 -28.14 -18.35
CA SER A 312 -10.96 -27.38 -19.48
C SER A 312 -10.53 -28.03 -20.79
N ILE A 313 -9.27 -28.45 -20.94
CA ILE A 313 -8.82 -29.26 -22.08
C ILE A 313 -9.59 -30.58 -22.16
N GLN A 314 -9.93 -31.27 -21.07
CA GLN A 314 -10.75 -32.49 -21.14
C GLN A 314 -12.21 -32.20 -21.55
N MET A 315 -12.82 -31.12 -21.07
CA MET A 315 -14.16 -30.68 -21.49
C MET A 315 -14.18 -30.22 -22.94
N SER A 316 -13.17 -29.44 -23.34
CA SER A 316 -12.94 -29.00 -24.71
C SER A 316 -12.56 -30.17 -25.61
N ASN A 317 -11.76 -31.15 -25.17
CA ASN A 317 -11.43 -32.37 -25.94
C ASN A 317 -12.62 -33.32 -26.07
N LYS A 318 -13.55 -33.32 -25.10
CA LYS A 318 -14.87 -33.95 -25.28
C LYS A 318 -15.69 -33.27 -26.39
N GLN A 319 -15.45 -31.98 -26.64
CA GLN A 319 -16.03 -31.20 -27.74
C GLN A 319 -15.16 -31.18 -29.02
N LEU A 320 -13.85 -31.48 -28.93
CA LEU A 320 -12.82 -31.34 -29.96
C LEU A 320 -12.25 -32.69 -30.46
N ILE A 321 -13.02 -33.79 -30.37
CA ILE A 321 -12.74 -35.00 -31.18
C ILE A 321 -12.85 -34.72 -32.71
N ASN A 322 -13.06 -33.46 -33.13
CA ASN A 322 -12.81 -33.00 -34.49
C ASN A 322 -11.80 -31.83 -34.51
N GLY A 323 -10.52 -32.12 -34.78
CA GLY A 323 -9.65 -31.20 -35.52
C GLY A 323 -8.41 -30.63 -34.80
N SER A 324 -7.29 -31.34 -34.96
CA SER A 324 -5.90 -30.89 -35.25
C SER A 324 -5.22 -29.72 -34.48
N THR A 325 -4.04 -30.08 -33.97
CA THR A 325 -2.96 -29.42 -33.21
C THR A 325 -2.23 -28.26 -33.92
N ILE A 326 -1.84 -27.20 -33.18
CA ILE A 326 -0.70 -26.30 -33.51
C ILE A 326 0.04 -25.86 -32.23
N GLU A 327 1.37 -25.86 -32.28
CA GLU A 327 2.37 -25.53 -31.23
C GLU A 327 2.65 -24.02 -31.06
N ILE A 328 3.13 -23.60 -29.87
CA ILE A 328 3.58 -22.23 -29.56
C ILE A 328 5.02 -22.25 -29.05
N SER A 329 5.86 -21.35 -29.56
CA SER A 329 7.24 -21.07 -29.10
C SER A 329 7.32 -19.82 -28.22
N LYS A 330 8.12 -19.91 -27.14
CA LYS A 330 8.49 -18.86 -26.17
C LYS A 330 9.73 -18.07 -26.63
N ASP A 331 9.83 -16.80 -26.23
CA ASP A 331 11.11 -16.13 -25.97
C ASP A 331 10.97 -15.09 -24.82
N ILE A 332 12.00 -15.00 -23.99
CA ILE A 332 12.18 -14.10 -22.83
C ILE A 332 13.47 -13.29 -23.07
N SER A 333 13.51 -12.02 -22.66
CA SER A 333 14.76 -11.26 -22.53
C SER A 333 14.79 -10.40 -21.28
N ASP A 334 15.84 -10.61 -20.48
CA ASP A 334 16.30 -9.88 -19.29
C ASP A 334 16.67 -8.41 -19.54
N ASN A 335 16.68 -7.59 -18.47
CA ASN A 335 17.71 -6.54 -18.31
C ASN A 335 17.93 -6.14 -16.84
N SER A 336 19.20 -6.08 -16.46
CA SER A 336 19.76 -5.79 -15.14
C SER A 336 20.41 -4.39 -15.11
N LEU A 337 19.98 -3.54 -14.18
CA LEU A 337 20.63 -2.27 -13.80
C LEU A 337 20.36 -1.97 -12.31
N HIS A 338 20.97 -2.74 -11.39
CA HIS A 338 20.77 -2.53 -9.94
C HIS A 338 22.04 -2.12 -9.16
N GLY A 339 23.19 -1.92 -9.82
CA GLY A 339 24.46 -1.67 -9.15
C GLY A 339 24.76 -0.22 -8.72
N GLU A 340 24.22 0.78 -9.41
CA GLU A 340 24.74 2.17 -9.31
C GLU A 340 24.02 3.05 -8.27
N LEU A 341 22.77 2.74 -7.90
CA LEU A 341 21.98 3.53 -6.94
C LEU A 341 22.41 3.34 -5.47
N SER A 342 23.02 2.19 -5.15
CA SER A 342 23.49 1.88 -3.79
C SER A 342 24.60 2.84 -3.32
N GLN A 343 25.34 3.47 -4.24
CA GLN A 343 26.34 4.48 -3.92
C GLN A 343 25.75 5.87 -3.63
N VAL A 344 24.55 6.16 -4.16
CA VAL A 344 23.84 7.42 -3.93
C VAL A 344 23.18 7.42 -2.55
N MET A 345 22.63 6.27 -2.13
CA MET A 345 22.01 6.12 -0.82
C MET A 345 22.99 6.21 0.34
N ASN A 346 24.22 5.74 0.17
CA ASN A 346 25.30 5.92 1.14
C ASN A 346 25.63 7.41 1.42
N ASN A 347 25.19 8.34 0.58
CA ASN A 347 25.34 9.77 0.83
C ASN A 347 24.15 10.39 1.60
N LEU A 348 22.96 9.77 1.54
CA LEU A 348 21.79 10.16 2.35
C LEU A 348 21.97 9.78 3.82
N ASP A 349 22.55 8.61 4.11
CA ASP A 349 22.89 8.19 5.48
C ASP A 349 24.05 9.00 6.10
N LYS A 350 24.85 9.67 5.25
CA LYS A 350 25.96 10.55 5.67
C LYS A 350 25.57 12.01 5.85
N MET A 351 24.36 12.42 5.45
CA MET A 351 23.82 13.74 5.80
C MET A 351 23.42 13.71 7.28
N ASN A 352 24.37 14.18 8.08
CA ASN A 352 24.51 13.95 9.50
C ASN A 352 23.48 14.75 10.33
N THR A 353 22.67 14.06 11.13
CA THR A 353 21.84 14.63 12.20
C THR A 353 22.65 15.20 13.39
N ASN A 354 23.98 15.22 13.31
CA ASN A 354 24.85 15.68 14.41
C ASN A 354 25.51 17.06 14.21
N GLU A 355 25.35 17.76 13.08
CA GLU A 355 25.87 19.13 12.93
C GLU A 355 24.91 20.24 13.41
N ILE A 356 23.69 19.89 13.83
CA ILE A 356 22.71 20.85 14.38
C ILE A 356 22.81 20.95 15.92
N MET A 357 23.58 20.06 16.57
CA MET A 357 23.62 19.99 18.04
C MET A 357 24.74 20.82 18.71
N GLU A 358 25.61 21.51 17.96
CA GLU A 358 26.68 22.35 18.53
C GLU A 358 26.45 23.87 18.43
N SER A 359 25.35 24.35 17.84
CA SER A 359 25.09 25.79 17.71
C SER A 359 24.05 26.37 18.69
N ILE A 360 23.65 25.64 19.73
CA ILE A 360 22.72 26.17 20.75
C ILE A 360 23.39 26.16 22.12
N SER A 361 23.93 27.32 22.51
CA SER A 361 24.36 27.60 23.87
C SER A 361 23.21 27.38 24.89
N PRO A 362 23.52 26.91 26.11
CA PRO A 362 22.52 26.48 27.08
C PRO A 362 21.96 27.69 27.84
N ASN A 363 20.72 28.09 27.56
CA ASN A 363 19.85 28.75 28.55
C ASN A 363 18.43 28.92 28.00
N ASN A 364 17.56 27.95 28.32
CA ASN A 364 16.24 28.19 28.91
C ASN A 364 15.51 26.84 29.09
N GLN A 365 15.45 26.37 30.32
CA GLN A 365 14.57 25.29 30.74
C GLN A 365 13.11 25.76 30.69
N ILE A 366 12.38 25.40 29.65
CA ILE A 366 10.91 25.23 29.72
C ILE A 366 10.61 23.83 29.18
N THR A 367 10.03 23.02 30.05
CA THR A 367 10.04 21.56 30.01
C THR A 367 9.08 20.95 28.98
N ASN A 368 9.59 20.06 28.13
CA ASN A 368 8.82 19.13 27.26
C ASN A 368 7.88 18.17 28.02
N LYS A 369 7.82 18.24 29.36
CA LYS A 369 6.93 17.42 30.21
C LYS A 369 5.47 17.90 30.22
N THR A 370 5.21 19.15 29.83
CA THR A 370 3.86 19.74 29.92
C THR A 370 3.00 19.41 28.70
N ILE A 371 3.61 19.17 27.53
CA ILE A 371 2.87 18.86 26.28
C ILE A 371 2.47 17.38 26.25
N GLU A 372 3.36 16.46 26.68
CA GLU A 372 3.04 15.03 26.77
C GLU A 372 1.97 14.74 27.84
N ASN A 373 2.01 15.46 28.98
CA ASN A 373 0.98 15.30 30.01
C ASN A 373 -0.39 15.85 29.57
N ASN A 374 -0.44 16.96 28.83
CA ASN A 374 -1.71 17.54 28.39
C ASN A 374 -2.41 16.70 27.30
N LEU A 375 -1.65 16.01 26.44
CA LEU A 375 -2.23 15.09 25.44
C LEU A 375 -2.68 13.75 26.05
N ALA A 376 -1.96 13.26 27.08
CA ALA A 376 -2.36 12.07 27.81
C ALA A 376 -3.64 12.32 28.64
N ILE A 377 -3.79 13.50 29.24
CA ILE A 377 -4.98 13.89 30.00
C ILE A 377 -6.21 14.03 29.08
N LEU A 378 -6.05 14.61 27.88
CA LEU A 378 -7.15 14.77 26.92
C LEU A 378 -7.66 13.41 26.39
N ALA A 379 -6.76 12.44 26.17
CA ALA A 379 -7.13 11.09 25.76
C ALA A 379 -7.80 10.29 26.89
N ASP A 380 -7.41 10.51 28.15
CA ASP A 380 -7.99 9.84 29.31
C ASP A 380 -9.37 10.42 29.70
N GLU A 381 -9.62 11.72 29.46
CA GLU A 381 -10.94 12.35 29.62
C GLU A 381 -11.95 11.84 28.57
N ILE A 382 -11.53 11.73 27.31
CA ILE A 382 -12.37 11.18 26.22
C ILE A 382 -12.73 9.71 26.48
N ILE A 383 -11.82 8.92 27.05
CA ILE A 383 -12.08 7.51 27.40
C ILE A 383 -12.99 7.37 28.62
N ARG A 384 -12.93 8.29 29.60
CA ARG A 384 -13.84 8.27 30.77
C ARG A 384 -15.26 8.65 30.42
N ASP A 385 -15.46 9.60 29.51
CA ASP A 385 -16.81 10.00 29.05
C ASP A 385 -17.50 8.89 28.25
N ILE A 386 -16.73 8.03 27.58
CA ILE A 386 -17.25 6.86 26.84
C ILE A 386 -17.58 5.69 27.79
N LEU A 387 -16.84 5.53 28.90
CA LEU A 387 -16.99 4.38 29.81
C LEU A 387 -17.96 4.62 30.99
N TYR A 388 -18.34 5.87 31.30
CA TYR A 388 -19.14 6.21 32.50
C TYR A 388 -20.36 7.11 32.25
N SER A 389 -21.08 6.95 31.14
CA SER A 389 -22.44 7.54 31.02
C SER A 389 -23.47 6.69 31.79
N PRO A 390 -24.11 7.19 32.88
CA PRO A 390 -25.12 6.44 33.62
C PRO A 390 -26.50 6.61 32.96
N GLY A 391 -26.89 5.59 32.20
CA GLY A 391 -28.23 5.01 32.06
C GLY A 391 -29.45 5.90 31.77
N HIS A 392 -30.26 5.50 30.78
CA HIS A 392 -31.72 5.59 30.88
C HIS A 392 -32.37 4.22 30.67
N LYS A 393 -33.29 3.92 31.59
CA LYS A 393 -33.90 2.63 31.93
C LYS A 393 -34.95 2.16 30.90
N TYR A 394 -35.13 0.84 30.88
CA TYR A 394 -36.33 0.08 30.51
C TYR A 394 -37.66 0.84 30.66
N LEU A 395 -38.59 0.62 29.72
CA LEU A 395 -40.02 0.36 29.95
C LEU A 395 -40.68 -0.22 28.69
N TYR A 396 -41.27 -1.41 28.82
CA TYR A 396 -42.23 -2.03 27.88
C TYR A 396 -43.50 -1.17 27.74
N PRO A 397 -44.37 -1.46 26.76
CA PRO A 397 -45.69 -1.93 27.18
C PRO A 397 -46.21 -3.14 26.39
N ARG A 398 -46.93 -4.01 27.13
CA ARG A 398 -47.97 -4.89 26.60
C ARG A 398 -49.18 -4.05 26.24
N HIS A 399 -49.82 -4.35 25.11
CA HIS A 399 -51.25 -4.60 25.02
C HIS A 399 -51.51 -5.70 23.98
#